data_AF-A0A1F9IYL2-F1
#
_entry.id   AF-A0A1F9IYL2-F1
#
_cell.length_a   1.000
_cell.length_b   1.000
_cell.length_c   1.000
_cell.angle_alpha   90.00
_cell.angle_beta   90.00
_cell.angle_gamma   90.00
#
_symmetry.space_group_name_H-M   'P 1'
#
loop_
_entity.id
_entity.type
_entity.pdbx_description
1 polymer ?
#
loop_
_entity_poly.entity_id
_entity_poly.type
_entity_poly.pdbx_seq_one_letter_code
_entity_poly.pdbx_strand_id
1 'polypeptide(L)'
;MRDDRPRGVVPRGIAALLCLVDTQQKGFYYTVRAFGWGPALDSWLVREGYVESFKGIEDVLYNSEYVDVDGAKHVIHAGFIDSGGGTGTVPQHSRTAEVYDFCRLNPIIRPLKGRQRMTTTVSPTQIDFYPRSKKPIPGGLTLYMVNVTYFKDQLATKLSIHPEDSGAWRLHSETSTEYARQMVVEYKDDVGRWLCPPGKANHYWDLGVYALAAAEILQIKYWKRSENGNAPPQRRTENSRVNKKGRW
;
A
#
# COMPACT_ATOMS: atom_id res chain seq x y z
N MET A 1 -5.82 21.01 1.56
CA MET A 1 -5.62 19.55 1.53
C MET A 1 -5.90 18.88 2.86
N ARG A 2 -5.56 19.50 4.01
CA ARG A 2 -6.00 19.01 5.31
C ARG A 2 -7.52 19.14 5.43
N ASP A 3 -8.14 18.11 5.95
CA ASP A 3 -9.51 18.13 6.44
C ASP A 3 -9.52 18.11 7.99
N ASP A 4 -10.71 18.13 8.57
CA ASP A 4 -10.89 18.22 10.02
C ASP A 4 -10.69 16.87 10.75
N ARG A 5 -10.49 15.77 10.03
CA ARG A 5 -10.38 14.44 10.67
C ARG A 5 -9.07 14.36 11.45
N PRO A 6 -9.07 13.86 12.69
CA PRO A 6 -7.84 13.64 13.44
C PRO A 6 -7.08 12.43 12.88
N ARG A 7 -5.81 12.31 13.30
CA ARG A 7 -4.97 11.19 12.87
C ARG A 7 -5.56 9.86 13.36
N GLY A 8 -5.57 8.85 12.48
CA GLY A 8 -6.10 7.52 12.75
C GLY A 8 -7.58 7.34 12.40
N VAL A 9 -8.33 8.42 12.16
CA VAL A 9 -9.76 8.34 11.84
C VAL A 9 -9.99 8.14 10.33
N VAL A 10 -10.75 7.10 10.01
CA VAL A 10 -11.10 6.72 8.64
C VAL A 10 -12.30 7.55 8.17
N PRO A 11 -12.30 8.05 6.92
CA PRO A 11 -13.49 8.71 6.37
C PRO A 11 -14.59 7.68 6.08
N ARG A 12 -15.86 8.12 6.08
CA ARG A 12 -16.99 7.24 5.77
C ARG A 12 -16.92 6.71 4.34
N GLY A 13 -17.45 5.51 4.14
CA GLY A 13 -17.75 4.99 2.80
C GLY A 13 -16.52 4.74 1.93
N ILE A 14 -15.38 4.39 2.53
CA ILE A 14 -14.18 4.01 1.77
C ILE A 14 -14.38 2.67 1.06
N ALA A 15 -13.65 2.48 -0.03
CA ALA A 15 -13.56 1.21 -0.72
C ALA A 15 -12.48 0.32 -0.12
N ALA A 16 -11.31 0.90 0.22
CA ALA A 16 -10.20 0.16 0.78
C ALA A 16 -9.36 1.01 1.72
N LEU A 17 -8.71 0.34 2.67
CA LEU A 17 -7.68 0.90 3.54
C LEU A 17 -6.36 0.19 3.25
N LEU A 18 -5.34 0.91 2.79
CA LEU A 18 -4.05 0.34 2.40
C LEU A 18 -2.93 0.78 3.33
N CYS A 19 -1.97 -0.11 3.59
CA CYS A 19 -0.75 0.18 4.35
C CYS A 19 0.49 0.12 3.44
N LEU A 20 1.20 1.22 3.29
CA LEU A 20 2.38 1.33 2.43
C LEU A 20 3.60 1.53 3.32
N VAL A 21 4.67 0.81 3.03
CA VAL A 21 5.89 0.78 3.84
C VAL A 21 7.10 1.02 2.96
N ASP A 22 7.96 1.94 3.37
CA ASP A 22 9.21 2.30 2.70
C ASP A 22 10.38 1.86 3.58
N THR A 23 11.19 0.95 3.05
CA THR A 23 12.27 0.31 3.80
C THR A 23 13.51 1.20 3.81
N GLN A 24 14.04 1.48 4.98
CA GLN A 24 15.27 2.24 5.18
C GLN A 24 16.29 1.42 5.97
N GLN A 25 17.54 1.89 6.02
CA GLN A 25 18.60 1.18 6.73
C GLN A 25 18.27 0.95 8.22
N LYS A 26 17.66 1.95 8.87
CA LYS A 26 17.42 1.96 10.33
C LYS A 26 15.96 1.71 10.74
N GLY A 27 15.08 1.42 9.80
CA GLY A 27 13.65 1.23 10.09
C GLY A 27 12.78 1.44 8.86
N PHE A 28 11.51 1.79 9.08
CA PHE A 28 10.48 1.80 8.07
C PHE A 28 9.59 3.02 8.22
N TYR A 29 9.49 3.81 7.15
CA TYR A 29 8.42 4.79 7.04
C TYR A 29 7.15 4.08 6.60
N TYR A 30 6.01 4.51 7.11
CA TYR A 30 4.73 3.95 6.68
C TYR A 30 3.65 5.01 6.49
N THR A 31 2.68 4.69 5.64
CA THR A 31 1.42 5.41 5.54
C THR A 31 0.26 4.42 5.48
N VAL A 32 -0.81 4.74 6.17
CA VAL A 32 -2.12 4.12 6.02
C VAL A 32 -3.02 5.11 5.31
N ARG A 33 -3.49 4.72 4.13
CA ARG A 33 -4.28 5.59 3.25
C ARG A 33 -5.56 4.89 2.83
N ALA A 34 -6.66 5.60 3.00
CA ALA A 34 -7.96 5.15 2.53
C ALA A 34 -8.19 5.60 1.08
N PHE A 35 -8.88 4.76 0.31
CA PHE A 35 -9.31 5.04 -1.05
C PHE A 35 -10.83 4.93 -1.17
N GLY A 36 -11.43 5.85 -1.90
CA GLY A 36 -12.86 5.90 -2.18
C GLY A 36 -13.25 5.00 -3.35
N TRP A 37 -14.55 4.83 -3.53
CA TRP A 37 -15.11 4.08 -4.64
C TRP A 37 -14.98 4.83 -5.97
N GLY A 38 -14.91 4.07 -7.06
CA GLY A 38 -14.99 4.63 -8.41
C GLY A 38 -13.65 5.11 -8.98
N PRO A 39 -13.68 5.64 -10.22
CA PRO A 39 -12.47 5.89 -11.01
C PRO A 39 -11.65 7.07 -10.53
N ALA A 40 -12.26 8.01 -9.80
CA ALA A 40 -11.56 9.19 -9.31
C ALA A 40 -10.49 8.83 -8.26
N LEU A 41 -10.66 7.71 -7.54
CA LEU A 41 -9.76 7.28 -6.47
C LEU A 41 -9.48 8.42 -5.49
N ASP A 42 -10.55 9.03 -4.98
CA ASP A 42 -10.47 9.92 -3.82
C ASP A 42 -9.68 9.23 -2.71
N SER A 43 -8.79 9.97 -2.05
CA SER A 43 -7.93 9.35 -1.05
C SER A 43 -7.70 10.24 0.16
N TRP A 44 -7.49 9.59 1.30
CA TRP A 44 -7.32 10.26 2.58
C TRP A 44 -6.16 9.64 3.33
N LEU A 45 -5.21 10.49 3.77
CA LEU A 45 -4.23 10.08 4.75
C LEU A 45 -4.98 9.77 6.05
N VAL A 46 -4.84 8.55 6.53
CA VAL A 46 -5.41 8.12 7.81
C VAL A 46 -4.33 8.18 8.87
N ARG A 47 -3.15 7.64 8.59
CA ARG A 47 -2.02 7.64 9.52
C ARG A 47 -0.71 7.59 8.76
N GLU A 48 0.30 8.19 9.31
CA GLU A 48 1.69 8.16 8.84
C GLU A 48 2.63 7.99 10.03
N GLY A 49 3.83 7.50 9.79
CA GLY A 49 4.84 7.44 10.85
C GLY A 49 6.12 6.73 10.45
N TYR A 50 6.90 6.42 11.47
CA TYR A 50 8.14 5.66 11.38
C TYR A 50 8.16 4.59 12.46
N VAL A 51 8.65 3.40 12.13
CA VAL A 51 8.89 2.31 13.09
C VAL A 51 10.27 1.71 12.86
N GLU A 52 10.92 1.25 13.92
CA GLU A 52 12.30 0.76 13.84
C GLU A 52 12.41 -0.73 13.49
N SER A 53 11.28 -1.46 13.47
CA SER A 53 11.25 -2.91 13.27
C SER A 53 10.02 -3.40 12.54
N PHE A 54 10.10 -4.61 11.98
CA PHE A 54 8.96 -5.32 11.40
C PHE A 54 7.82 -5.52 12.38
N LYS A 55 8.12 -5.68 13.69
CA LYS A 55 7.09 -5.77 14.72
C LYS A 55 6.21 -4.52 14.76
N GLY A 56 6.82 -3.34 14.61
CA GLY A 56 6.07 -2.09 14.50
C GLY A 56 5.15 -2.05 13.27
N ILE A 57 5.55 -2.68 12.15
CA ILE A 57 4.69 -2.83 10.97
C ILE A 57 3.53 -3.79 11.24
N GLU A 58 3.78 -4.92 11.91
CA GLU A 58 2.71 -5.83 12.35
C GLU A 58 1.71 -5.13 13.27
N ASP A 59 2.19 -4.29 14.18
CA ASP A 59 1.32 -3.55 15.10
C ASP A 59 0.46 -2.52 14.35
N VAL A 60 0.98 -1.92 13.28
CA VAL A 60 0.19 -1.08 12.36
C VAL A 60 -0.83 -1.92 11.59
N LEU A 61 -0.45 -3.11 11.11
CA LEU A 61 -1.31 -3.97 10.30
C LEU A 61 -2.45 -4.63 11.10
N TYR A 62 -2.17 -5.07 12.32
CA TYR A 62 -3.05 -5.99 13.05
C TYR A 62 -3.51 -5.46 14.42
N ASN A 63 -2.71 -4.63 15.10
CA ASN A 63 -2.99 -4.21 16.47
C ASN A 63 -3.49 -2.77 16.58
N SER A 64 -3.45 -2.01 15.49
CA SER A 64 -3.97 -0.64 15.43
C SER A 64 -5.46 -0.68 15.08
N GLU A 65 -6.26 0.07 15.85
CA GLU A 65 -7.67 0.25 15.53
C GLU A 65 -7.86 1.43 14.58
N TYR A 66 -8.51 1.17 13.45
CA TYR A 66 -8.93 2.20 12.50
C TYR A 66 -10.45 2.30 12.57
N VAL A 67 -10.95 3.44 13.02
CA VAL A 67 -12.36 3.66 13.26
C VAL A 67 -12.81 4.87 12.47
N ASP A 68 -13.99 4.80 11.87
CA ASP A 68 -14.58 5.99 11.23
C ASP A 68 -15.33 6.87 12.23
N VAL A 69 -15.84 8.00 11.74
CA VAL A 69 -16.59 8.97 12.55
C VAL A 69 -17.91 8.41 13.11
N ASP A 70 -18.39 7.26 12.64
CA ASP A 70 -19.59 6.59 13.15
C ASP A 70 -19.24 5.49 14.18
N GLY A 71 -17.95 5.28 14.46
CA GLY A 71 -17.51 4.21 15.36
C GLY A 71 -17.36 2.86 14.67
N ALA A 72 -17.52 2.75 13.34
CA ALA A 72 -17.33 1.49 12.65
C ALA A 72 -15.84 1.18 12.47
N LYS A 73 -15.46 -0.06 12.83
CA LYS A 73 -14.08 -0.54 12.71
C LYS A 73 -13.76 -0.93 11.26
N HIS A 74 -12.62 -0.48 10.79
CA HIS A 74 -12.04 -0.78 9.48
C HIS A 74 -10.74 -1.57 9.66
N VAL A 75 -10.49 -2.49 8.74
CA VAL A 75 -9.26 -3.27 8.68
C VAL A 75 -8.45 -2.85 7.46
N ILE A 76 -7.12 -2.96 7.57
CA ILE A 76 -6.25 -2.81 6.41
C ILE A 76 -6.58 -3.95 5.44
N HIS A 77 -6.91 -3.59 4.19
CA HIS A 77 -7.31 -4.54 3.15
C HIS A 77 -6.10 -5.23 2.52
N ALA A 78 -5.02 -4.47 2.34
CA ALA A 78 -3.75 -4.96 1.83
C ALA A 78 -2.64 -3.98 2.19
N GLY A 79 -1.42 -4.48 2.26
CA GLY A 79 -0.23 -3.66 2.38
C GLY A 79 0.77 -3.89 1.25
N PHE A 80 1.65 -2.92 1.05
CA PHE A 80 2.82 -3.09 0.20
C PHE A 80 4.07 -2.50 0.85
N ILE A 81 5.20 -3.19 0.69
CA ILE A 81 6.48 -2.80 1.28
C ILE A 81 7.56 -2.70 0.20
N ASP A 82 8.32 -1.61 0.20
CA ASP A 82 9.46 -1.49 -0.69
C ASP A 82 10.55 -2.48 -0.32
N SER A 83 10.93 -3.30 -1.29
CA SER A 83 12.02 -4.26 -1.17
C SER A 83 13.39 -3.65 -1.52
N GLY A 84 13.44 -2.37 -1.92
CA GLY A 84 14.59 -1.70 -2.53
C GLY A 84 15.59 -0.97 -1.60
N GLY A 85 15.35 -0.87 -0.30
CA GLY A 85 16.05 0.04 0.62
C GLY A 85 17.45 -0.33 1.15
N GLY A 86 18.31 -1.00 0.39
CA GLY A 86 19.53 -1.63 0.94
C GLY A 86 20.86 -1.37 0.22
N THR A 87 20.95 -0.56 -0.82
CA THR A 87 22.22 -0.36 -1.55
C THR A 87 23.06 0.76 -0.94
N GLY A 88 23.68 0.47 0.22
CA GLY A 88 24.89 1.16 0.65
C GLY A 88 26.13 0.53 -0.01
N THR A 89 27.21 1.29 -0.15
CA THR A 89 28.53 0.90 -0.69
C THR A 89 29.26 -0.15 0.17
N VAL A 90 28.65 -0.59 1.27
CA VAL A 90 29.18 -1.59 2.21
C VAL A 90 28.27 -2.82 2.13
N PRO A 91 28.79 -4.06 2.05
CA PRO A 91 27.99 -5.28 2.07
C PRO A 91 27.43 -5.50 3.49
N GLN A 92 26.42 -4.72 3.85
CA GLN A 92 25.62 -4.91 5.06
C GLN A 92 24.22 -5.27 4.57
N HIS A 93 23.88 -6.56 4.75
CA HIS A 93 22.57 -7.19 4.60
C HIS A 93 21.55 -6.45 3.72
N SER A 94 21.34 -6.91 2.47
CA SER A 94 20.22 -6.40 1.69
C SER A 94 18.92 -6.72 2.43
N ARG A 95 18.25 -5.69 2.96
CA ARG A 95 16.93 -5.76 3.62
C ARG A 95 15.88 -6.51 2.78
N THR A 96 16.10 -6.63 1.47
CA THR A 96 15.30 -7.40 0.52
C THR A 96 14.93 -8.80 1.02
N ALA A 97 15.89 -9.55 1.57
CA ALA A 97 15.62 -10.92 2.04
C ALA A 97 14.68 -10.91 3.26
N GLU A 98 14.94 -10.02 4.23
CA GLU A 98 14.09 -9.84 5.42
C GLU A 98 12.68 -9.39 5.03
N VAL A 99 12.56 -8.47 4.07
CA VAL A 99 11.26 -8.01 3.54
C VAL A 99 10.49 -9.17 2.92
N TYR A 100 11.16 -10.04 2.16
CA TYR A 100 10.52 -11.20 1.54
C TYR A 100 10.05 -12.22 2.59
N ASP A 101 10.89 -12.52 3.58
CA ASP A 101 10.52 -13.42 4.68
C ASP A 101 9.36 -12.85 5.50
N PHE A 102 9.37 -11.55 5.76
CA PHE A 102 8.27 -10.86 6.42
C PHE A 102 6.96 -10.97 5.62
N CYS A 103 6.98 -10.78 4.31
CA CYS A 103 5.80 -10.92 3.46
C CYS A 103 5.30 -12.36 3.35
N ARG A 104 6.19 -13.36 3.45
CA ARG A 104 5.78 -14.78 3.51
C ARG A 104 5.02 -15.10 4.80
N LEU A 105 5.45 -14.51 5.92
CA LEU A 105 4.78 -14.66 7.22
C LEU A 105 3.50 -13.82 7.31
N ASN A 106 3.42 -12.71 6.56
CA ASN A 106 2.31 -11.77 6.59
C ASN A 106 1.71 -11.58 5.18
N PRO A 107 0.88 -12.51 4.66
CA PRO A 107 0.37 -12.47 3.28
C PRO A 107 -0.49 -11.25 2.91
N ILE A 108 -0.93 -10.47 3.91
CA ILE A 108 -1.65 -9.21 3.70
C ILE A 108 -0.76 -8.15 3.06
N ILE A 109 0.55 -8.20 3.32
CA ILE A 109 1.53 -7.24 2.82
C ILE A 109 2.41 -7.91 1.76
N ARG A 110 2.59 -7.25 0.61
CA ARG A 110 3.33 -7.79 -0.53
C ARG A 110 4.52 -6.90 -0.88
N PRO A 111 5.65 -7.47 -1.34
CA PRO A 111 6.78 -6.67 -1.71
C PRO A 111 6.52 -5.97 -3.05
N LEU A 112 6.99 -4.74 -3.16
CA LEU A 112 7.09 -4.01 -4.41
C LEU A 112 8.51 -3.51 -4.64
N LYS A 113 8.79 -3.13 -5.89
CA LYS A 113 10.05 -2.48 -6.26
C LYS A 113 9.82 -1.47 -7.38
N GLY A 114 10.27 -0.24 -7.14
CA GLY A 114 10.23 0.81 -8.13
C GLY A 114 11.22 0.60 -9.29
N ARG A 115 10.80 0.91 -10.51
CA ARG A 115 11.66 1.04 -11.69
C ARG A 115 11.28 2.30 -12.47
N GLN A 116 12.28 3.06 -12.91
CA GLN A 116 12.05 4.29 -13.67
C GLN A 116 11.53 4.01 -15.09
N ARG A 117 11.95 2.90 -15.71
CA ARG A 117 11.59 2.52 -17.07
C ARG A 117 10.93 1.15 -17.08
N MET A 118 9.68 1.11 -17.51
CA MET A 118 8.90 -0.11 -17.71
C MET A 118 7.92 0.09 -18.87
N THR A 119 7.66 -0.96 -19.64
CA THR A 119 6.64 -0.95 -20.70
C THR A 119 5.23 -0.94 -20.13
N THR A 120 5.02 -1.64 -19.00
CA THR A 120 3.74 -1.64 -18.27
C THR A 120 3.84 -0.80 -17.01
N THR A 121 2.69 -0.33 -16.54
CA THR A 121 2.58 0.45 -15.31
C THR A 121 2.95 -0.37 -14.07
N VAL A 122 2.52 -1.63 -14.05
CA VAL A 122 2.82 -2.61 -13.01
C VAL A 122 3.14 -3.95 -13.67
N SER A 123 4.07 -4.72 -13.11
CA SER A 123 4.36 -6.08 -13.56
C SER A 123 4.58 -7.03 -12.36
N PRO A 124 3.72 -8.04 -12.15
CA PRO A 124 3.93 -9.05 -11.12
C PRO A 124 5.04 -10.03 -11.54
N THR A 125 5.96 -10.31 -10.63
CA THR A 125 7.08 -11.25 -10.80
C THR A 125 7.01 -12.30 -9.70
N GLN A 126 6.91 -13.58 -10.07
CA GLN A 126 6.95 -14.68 -9.11
C GLN A 126 8.38 -14.83 -8.57
N ILE A 127 8.52 -14.94 -7.24
CA ILE A 127 9.81 -15.14 -6.56
C ILE A 127 9.99 -16.61 -6.18
N ASP A 128 8.91 -17.25 -5.74
CA ASP A 128 8.95 -18.61 -5.21
C ASP A 128 8.60 -19.64 -6.29
N PHE A 129 9.57 -20.50 -6.60
CA PHE A 129 9.43 -21.61 -7.55
C PHE A 129 9.76 -22.93 -6.88
N TYR A 130 9.13 -24.02 -7.33
CA TYR A 130 9.45 -25.35 -6.80
C TYR A 130 10.92 -25.70 -7.11
N PRO A 131 11.63 -26.37 -6.19
CA PRO A 131 13.00 -26.80 -6.40
C PRO A 131 13.15 -27.57 -7.72
N ARG A 132 14.17 -27.22 -8.51
CA ARG A 132 14.49 -27.84 -9.81
C ARG A 132 13.39 -27.70 -10.87
N SER A 133 12.47 -26.75 -10.74
CA SER A 133 11.47 -26.45 -11.77
C SER A 133 11.27 -24.95 -11.96
N LYS A 134 10.70 -24.57 -13.11
CA LYS A 134 10.22 -23.20 -13.37
C LYS A 134 8.75 -23.00 -12.99
N LYS A 135 8.16 -23.94 -12.25
CA LYS A 135 6.75 -23.84 -11.83
C LYS A 135 6.66 -22.95 -10.59
N PRO A 136 5.89 -21.85 -10.62
CA PRO A 136 5.69 -21.00 -9.45
C PRO A 136 4.93 -21.78 -8.38
N ILE A 137 5.27 -21.53 -7.12
CA ILE A 137 4.57 -22.12 -5.98
C ILE A 137 3.21 -21.42 -5.85
N PRO A 138 2.08 -22.14 -5.85
CA PRO A 138 0.77 -21.54 -5.60
C PRO A 138 0.74 -20.84 -4.24
N GLY A 139 0.35 -19.56 -4.23
CA GLY A 139 0.41 -18.73 -3.02
C GLY A 139 1.81 -18.29 -2.60
N GLY A 140 2.82 -18.58 -3.43
CA GLY A 140 4.19 -18.11 -3.23
C GLY A 140 4.31 -16.59 -3.38
N LEU A 141 5.46 -16.08 -2.95
CA LEU A 141 5.70 -14.64 -2.94
C LEU A 141 5.72 -14.06 -4.35
N THR A 142 4.90 -13.02 -4.56
CA THR A 142 4.88 -12.23 -5.80
C THR A 142 5.43 -10.84 -5.52
N LEU A 143 6.49 -10.45 -6.23
CA LEU A 143 7.04 -9.09 -6.24
C LEU A 143 6.35 -8.25 -7.31
N TYR A 144 5.89 -7.06 -6.94
CA TYR A 144 5.30 -6.12 -7.89
C TYR A 144 6.34 -5.09 -8.35
N MET A 145 6.72 -5.14 -9.62
CA MET A 145 7.51 -4.08 -10.25
C MET A 145 6.59 -2.92 -10.60
N VAL A 146 6.97 -1.71 -10.21
CA VAL A 146 6.15 -0.50 -10.34
C VAL A 146 6.88 0.55 -11.18
N ASN A 147 6.19 1.11 -12.17
CA ASN A 147 6.69 2.23 -12.95
C ASN A 147 6.59 3.53 -12.13
N VAL A 148 7.66 3.90 -11.44
CA VAL A 148 7.63 5.06 -10.53
C VAL A 148 7.45 6.38 -11.28
N THR A 149 7.97 6.51 -12.50
CA THR A 149 7.82 7.73 -13.31
C THR A 149 6.35 8.03 -13.59
N TYR A 150 5.62 7.00 -14.03
CA TYR A 150 4.19 7.11 -14.32
C TYR A 150 3.38 7.50 -13.07
N PHE A 151 3.63 6.83 -11.94
CA PHE A 151 2.87 7.09 -10.71
C PHE A 151 3.28 8.40 -10.02
N LYS A 152 4.52 8.88 -10.18
CA LYS A 152 4.92 10.23 -9.76
C LYS A 152 4.14 11.30 -10.51
N ASP A 153 3.96 11.13 -11.82
CA ASP A 153 3.15 12.04 -12.65
C ASP A 153 1.67 12.04 -12.21
N GLN A 154 1.12 10.85 -11.93
CA GLN A 154 -0.23 10.75 -11.39
C GLN A 154 -0.38 11.41 -10.02
N LEU A 155 0.57 11.18 -9.11
CA LEU A 155 0.55 11.76 -7.77
C LEU A 155 0.63 13.29 -7.84
N ALA A 156 1.53 13.82 -8.65
CA ALA A 156 1.63 15.26 -8.89
C ALA A 156 0.32 15.84 -9.42
N THR A 157 -0.33 15.17 -10.38
CA THR A 157 -1.65 15.56 -10.89
C THR A 157 -2.70 15.57 -9.78
N LYS A 158 -2.74 14.54 -8.93
CA LYS A 158 -3.68 14.45 -7.81
C LYS A 158 -3.48 15.51 -6.74
N LEU A 159 -2.24 15.93 -6.51
CA LEU A 159 -1.93 17.03 -5.60
C LEU A 159 -2.37 18.39 -6.16
N SER A 160 -2.57 18.52 -7.47
CA SER A 160 -3.11 19.76 -8.05
C SER A 160 -4.63 19.86 -7.98
N ILE A 161 -5.33 18.77 -7.62
CA ILE A 161 -6.79 18.74 -7.50
C ILE A 161 -7.23 19.45 -6.21
N HIS A 162 -8.25 20.32 -6.31
CA HIS A 162 -8.77 21.02 -5.15
C HIS A 162 -9.34 20.03 -4.12
N PRO A 163 -9.19 20.24 -2.80
CA PRO A 163 -9.64 19.28 -1.78
C PRO A 163 -11.14 18.93 -1.84
N GLU A 164 -11.97 19.82 -2.38
CA GLU A 164 -13.42 19.61 -2.54
C GLU A 164 -13.78 18.88 -3.84
N ASP A 165 -12.83 18.74 -4.77
CA ASP A 165 -13.06 18.08 -6.05
C ASP A 165 -12.87 16.56 -5.93
N SER A 166 -13.46 15.82 -6.87
CA SER A 166 -13.31 14.37 -6.94
C SER A 166 -11.90 13.98 -7.38
N GLY A 167 -11.37 12.96 -6.73
CA GLY A 167 -10.02 12.43 -6.93
C GLY A 167 -8.93 13.12 -6.11
N ALA A 168 -9.31 13.98 -5.16
CA ALA A 168 -8.38 14.76 -4.36
C ALA A 168 -7.53 13.91 -3.41
N TRP A 169 -6.33 14.42 -3.13
CA TRP A 169 -5.38 13.86 -2.17
C TRP A 169 -5.51 14.56 -0.81
N ARG A 170 -6.34 14.01 0.07
CA ARG A 170 -6.65 14.63 1.36
C ARG A 170 -5.71 14.16 2.47
N LEU A 171 -5.51 15.05 3.43
CA LEU A 171 -4.65 14.88 4.61
C LEU A 171 -5.49 15.04 5.88
N HIS A 172 -5.08 14.44 6.99
CA HIS A 172 -5.73 14.68 8.28
C HIS A 172 -5.25 16.00 8.89
N SER A 173 -5.97 16.50 9.90
CA SER A 173 -5.71 17.80 10.52
C SER A 173 -4.32 17.90 11.17
N GLU A 174 -3.84 16.79 11.73
CA GLU A 174 -2.55 16.68 12.44
C GLU A 174 -1.33 16.38 11.53
N THR A 175 -1.49 16.36 10.20
CA THR A 175 -0.37 15.98 9.31
C THR A 175 0.82 16.93 9.48
N SER A 176 2.01 16.39 9.76
CA SER A 176 3.18 17.21 10.10
C SER A 176 3.70 18.06 8.93
N THR A 177 4.41 19.15 9.24
CA THR A 177 5.13 19.94 8.23
C THR A 177 6.24 19.12 7.56
N GLU A 178 6.81 18.13 8.26
CA GLU A 178 7.81 17.23 7.69
C GLU A 178 7.22 16.38 6.56
N TYR A 179 6.02 15.83 6.77
CA TYR A 179 5.28 15.14 5.71
C TYR A 179 5.12 16.05 4.48
N ALA A 180 4.63 17.28 4.68
CA ALA A 180 4.44 18.23 3.60
C ALA A 180 5.74 18.57 2.86
N ARG A 181 6.87 18.71 3.56
CA ARG A 181 8.18 18.97 2.95
C ARG A 181 8.62 17.81 2.06
N GLN A 182 8.47 16.57 2.51
CA GLN A 182 8.83 15.41 1.70
C GLN A 182 7.94 15.26 0.46
N MET A 183 6.66 15.65 0.55
CA MET A 183 5.73 15.59 -0.58
C MET A 183 6.03 16.58 -1.71
N VAL A 184 6.85 17.61 -1.47
CA VAL A 184 7.19 18.65 -2.46
C VAL A 184 8.69 18.70 -2.77
N VAL A 185 9.46 17.74 -2.26
CA VAL A 185 10.92 17.76 -2.36
C VAL A 185 11.42 17.48 -3.78
N GLU A 186 10.71 16.62 -4.51
CA GLU A 186 11.09 16.24 -5.87
C GLU A 186 10.53 17.22 -6.88
N TYR A 187 11.31 17.44 -7.95
CA TYR A 187 10.93 18.29 -9.07
C TYR A 187 11.29 17.60 -10.39
N LYS A 188 10.65 18.05 -11.48
CA LYS A 188 11.02 17.62 -12.83
C LYS A 188 12.12 18.50 -13.39
N ASP A 189 13.15 17.89 -13.96
CA ASP A 189 14.14 18.61 -14.76
C ASP A 189 13.56 19.03 -16.13
N ASP A 190 14.35 19.76 -16.91
CA ASP A 190 13.97 20.25 -18.25
C ASP A 190 13.67 19.11 -19.24
N VAL A 191 14.12 17.88 -18.94
CA VAL A 191 13.91 16.67 -19.75
C VAL A 191 12.75 15.83 -19.18
N GLY A 192 12.04 16.35 -18.16
CA GLY A 192 10.87 15.72 -17.54
C GLY A 192 11.17 14.59 -16.57
N ARG A 193 12.41 14.43 -16.10
CA ARG A 193 12.81 13.41 -15.12
C ARG A 193 12.61 13.93 -13.70
N TRP A 194 12.04 13.08 -12.84
CA TRP A 194 11.93 13.34 -11.41
C TRP A 194 13.31 13.27 -10.74
N LEU A 195 13.70 14.35 -10.09
CA LEU A 195 14.93 14.48 -9.33
C LEU A 195 14.61 14.82 -7.88
N CYS A 196 15.36 14.18 -6.96
CA CYS A 196 15.37 14.54 -5.55
C CYS A 196 16.68 15.27 -5.25
N PRO A 197 16.65 16.47 -4.64
CA PRO A 197 17.86 17.15 -4.21
C PRO A 197 18.71 16.29 -3.26
N PRO A 198 20.05 16.30 -3.38
CA PRO A 198 20.92 15.55 -2.48
C PRO A 198 20.67 15.88 -1.01
N GLY A 199 20.64 14.85 -0.16
CA GLY A 199 20.49 15.00 1.29
C GLY A 199 19.09 15.38 1.77
N LYS A 200 18.08 15.32 0.89
CA LYS A 200 16.68 15.50 1.28
C LYS A 200 15.95 14.16 1.31
N ALA A 201 15.03 14.02 2.27
CA ALA A 201 14.17 12.86 2.41
C ALA A 201 12.93 12.99 1.51
N ASN A 202 12.55 11.90 0.86
CA ASN A 202 11.38 11.79 -0.02
C ASN A 202 10.51 10.56 0.33
N HIS A 203 10.68 9.97 1.51
CA HIS A 203 10.02 8.71 1.90
C HIS A 203 8.50 8.77 1.76
N TYR A 204 7.87 9.85 2.24
CA TYR A 204 6.41 10.01 2.11
C TYR A 204 5.94 10.24 0.67
N TRP A 205 6.79 10.83 -0.18
CA TRP A 205 6.51 10.96 -1.61
C TRP A 205 6.51 9.60 -2.30
N ASP A 206 7.55 8.79 -2.08
CA ASP A 206 7.62 7.43 -2.63
C ASP A 206 6.49 6.54 -2.07
N LEU A 207 6.09 6.71 -0.81
CA LEU A 207 4.90 6.04 -0.25
C LEU A 207 3.59 6.46 -0.95
N GLY A 208 3.44 7.74 -1.31
CA GLY A 208 2.30 8.23 -2.09
C GLY A 208 2.25 7.60 -3.49
N VAL A 209 3.40 7.47 -4.13
CA VAL A 209 3.58 6.80 -5.43
C VAL A 209 3.16 5.32 -5.31
N TYR A 210 3.62 4.64 -4.27
CA TYR A 210 3.28 3.25 -4.00
C TYR A 210 1.81 3.05 -3.61
N ALA A 211 1.17 4.03 -2.97
CA ALA A 211 -0.26 3.97 -2.68
C ALA A 211 -1.11 3.96 -3.96
N LEU A 212 -0.74 4.75 -4.97
CA LEU A 212 -1.41 4.72 -6.28
C LEU A 212 -1.12 3.42 -7.03
N ALA A 213 0.12 2.93 -6.96
CA ALA A 213 0.48 1.64 -7.54
C ALA A 213 -0.30 0.49 -6.89
N ALA A 214 -0.46 0.50 -5.56
CA ALA A 214 -1.24 -0.46 -4.82
C ALA A 214 -2.73 -0.42 -5.22
N ALA A 215 -3.30 0.77 -5.38
CA ALA A 215 -4.67 0.93 -5.87
C ALA A 215 -4.85 0.36 -7.29
N GLU A 216 -3.85 0.50 -8.16
CA GLU A 216 -3.84 -0.10 -9.50
C GLU A 216 -3.65 -1.63 -9.42
N ILE A 217 -2.75 -2.14 -8.58
CA ILE A 217 -2.55 -3.60 -8.40
C ILE A 217 -3.86 -4.28 -7.97
N LEU A 218 -4.60 -3.65 -7.06
CA LEU A 218 -5.85 -4.17 -6.53
C LEU A 218 -7.06 -3.81 -7.38
N GLN A 219 -6.89 -2.96 -8.40
CA GLN A 219 -7.95 -2.48 -9.29
C GLN A 219 -9.14 -1.86 -8.52
N ILE A 220 -8.84 -1.07 -7.48
CA ILE A 220 -9.85 -0.48 -6.56
C ILE A 220 -10.90 0.34 -7.33
N LYS A 221 -10.48 1.02 -8.39
CA LYS A 221 -11.36 1.82 -9.27
C LYS A 221 -12.54 1.04 -9.85
N TYR A 222 -12.43 -0.29 -9.95
CA TYR A 222 -13.45 -1.18 -10.49
C TYR A 222 -14.19 -1.97 -9.41
N TRP A 223 -13.90 -1.75 -8.13
CA TRP A 223 -14.62 -2.41 -7.05
C TRP A 223 -16.07 -1.91 -7.04
N LYS A 224 -17.01 -2.84 -6.81
CA LYS A 224 -18.43 -2.52 -6.70
C LYS A 224 -18.83 -2.46 -5.24
N ARG A 225 -19.59 -1.43 -4.89
CA ARG A 225 -20.22 -1.35 -3.58
C ARG A 225 -21.26 -2.47 -3.49
N SER A 226 -21.08 -3.39 -2.55
CA SER A 226 -22.13 -4.33 -2.18
C SER A 226 -23.35 -3.52 -1.73
N GLU A 227 -24.53 -3.75 -2.32
CA GLU A 227 -25.79 -3.13 -1.88
C GLU A 227 -26.13 -3.49 -0.43
N ASN A 228 -25.53 -4.57 0.09
CA ASN A 228 -25.56 -4.93 1.51
C ASN A 228 -24.26 -4.46 2.17
N GLY A 229 -24.26 -3.23 2.70
CA GLY A 229 -23.20 -2.76 3.58
C GLY A 229 -23.17 -3.57 4.89
N ASN A 230 -21.99 -4.00 5.33
CA ASN A 230 -21.70 -4.60 6.64
C ASN A 230 -22.38 -5.95 6.98
N ALA A 231 -22.10 -7.00 6.20
CA ALA A 231 -22.07 -8.35 6.77
C ALA A 231 -20.73 -9.02 6.45
N PRO A 232 -19.95 -9.48 7.46
CA PRO A 232 -18.79 -10.32 7.17
C PRO A 232 -19.25 -11.56 6.39
N PRO A 233 -18.43 -12.08 5.46
CA PRO A 233 -18.80 -13.26 4.69
C PRO A 233 -19.06 -14.42 5.65
N GLN A 234 -20.33 -14.82 5.78
CA GLN A 234 -20.67 -16.06 6.46
C GLN A 234 -19.96 -17.19 5.72
N ARG A 235 -18.97 -17.79 6.37
CA ARG A 235 -18.40 -19.07 5.92
C ARG A 235 -19.57 -20.02 5.72
N ARG A 236 -19.84 -20.43 4.48
CA ARG A 236 -20.64 -21.63 4.22
C ARG A 236 -19.91 -22.79 4.88
N THR A 237 -20.34 -23.17 6.07
CA THR A 237 -20.04 -24.49 6.62
C THR A 237 -20.80 -25.51 5.78
N GLU A 238 -20.19 -25.97 4.69
CA GLU A 238 -20.57 -27.24 4.10
C GLU A 238 -20.00 -28.35 4.97
N ASN A 239 -20.78 -28.73 6.00
CA ASN A 239 -20.64 -30.00 6.68
C ASN A 239 -22.01 -30.66 6.75
N SER A 240 -22.26 -31.61 5.83
CA SER A 240 -22.93 -32.89 6.09
C SER A 240 -23.35 -33.58 4.78
N ARG A 241 -22.39 -34.11 4.01
CA ARG A 241 -22.69 -35.32 3.22
C ARG A 241 -22.58 -36.52 4.16
N VAL A 242 -23.70 -36.80 4.83
CA VAL A 242 -23.91 -38.05 5.56
C VAL A 242 -23.74 -39.20 4.57
N ASN A 243 -22.72 -40.00 4.85
CA ASN A 243 -22.40 -41.24 4.17
C ASN A 243 -23.49 -42.27 4.48
N LYS A 244 -24.47 -42.45 3.58
CA LYS A 244 -25.40 -43.59 3.65
C LYS A 244 -24.81 -44.77 2.87
N LYS A 245 -24.15 -45.67 3.60
CA LYS A 245 -24.05 -47.09 3.24
C LYS A 245 -25.44 -47.73 3.31
N GLY A 246 -25.77 -48.54 2.31
CA GLY A 246 -26.91 -49.47 2.25
C GLY A 246 -27.06 -49.93 0.80
N ARG A 247 -26.34 -50.97 0.36
CA ARG A 247 -26.78 -52.38 0.36
C ARG A 247 -28.08 -52.54 -0.43
N TRP A 248 -27.99 -52.98 -1.70
CA TRP A 248 -28.59 -54.19 -2.30
C TRP A 248 -27.82 -54.49 -3.59
#